data_AF-A0A961W453-F1
#
_entry.id   AF-A0A961W453-F1
#
_cell.length_a   1.000
_cell.length_b   1.000
_cell.length_c   1.000
_cell.angle_alpha   90.00
_cell.angle_beta   90.00
_cell.angle_gamma   90.00
#
_symmetry.space_group_name_H-M   'P 1'
#
loop_
_entity.id
_entity.type
_entity.pdbx_description
1 polymer ?
#
loop_
_entity_poly.entity_id
_entity_poly.type
_entity_poly.pdbx_seq_one_letter_code
_entity_poly.pdbx_strand_id
1 'polypeptide(L)'
;MSERIAAAGLNHTAMVRKRAERRRETSRAVKGVRERMASVTGTRPDFDHQMLTLFVSNHLAASIAVPLVAIVTAIGVGYVTTPTVGIGWLIAVLAANALFALVGKRFLTLDAEEANSRSWGKRFALLHALQGATWALMVVAIAMNQADRGDFVHVLLFASGVIMIAMGSMLSHALPMAAVTISAPMAVALSIHLGLKGDVLSLGMAAIVIGAMIFFLIITQRMHRTTLTMMEARADKDVLIAELEQQRAIAEGARARAEEANLAKSRFLATMSHELRTP
;
A
#
# COMPACT_ATOMS: atom_id res chain seq x y z
N MET A 1 -23.67 58.66 7.11
CA MET A 1 -22.61 58.55 6.07
C MET A 1 -21.49 57.59 6.48
N SER A 2 -20.99 57.65 7.72
CA SER A 2 -19.88 56.80 8.20
C SER A 2 -20.20 55.28 8.27
N GLU A 3 -21.41 54.89 8.67
CA GLU A 3 -21.80 53.47 8.73
C GLU A 3 -21.82 52.77 7.36
N ARG A 4 -22.24 53.47 6.31
CA ARG A 4 -22.25 52.93 4.94
C ARG A 4 -20.84 52.73 4.39
N ILE A 5 -19.89 53.60 4.78
CA ILE A 5 -18.48 53.50 4.39
C ILE A 5 -17.79 52.35 5.14
N ALA A 6 -18.10 52.16 6.43
CA ALA A 6 -17.61 51.04 7.22
C ALA A 6 -18.12 49.67 6.72
N ALA A 7 -19.41 49.58 6.38
CA ALA A 7 -20.01 48.37 5.81
C ALA A 7 -19.45 48.02 4.41
N ALA A 8 -19.16 49.03 3.58
CA ALA A 8 -18.52 48.84 2.28
C ALA A 8 -17.07 48.35 2.41
N GLY A 9 -16.33 48.86 3.39
CA GLY A 9 -14.96 48.41 3.71
C GLY A 9 -14.89 46.96 4.14
N LEU A 10 -15.82 46.51 4.99
CA LEU A 10 -15.93 45.11 5.46
C LEU A 10 -16.27 44.13 4.33
N ASN A 11 -17.15 44.52 3.41
CA ASN A 11 -17.50 43.71 2.24
C ASN A 11 -16.32 43.56 1.26
N HIS A 12 -15.51 44.61 1.10
CA HIS A 12 -14.32 44.57 0.26
C HIS A 12 -13.23 43.66 0.83
N THR A 13 -12.94 43.74 2.13
CA THR A 13 -11.97 42.83 2.80
C THR A 13 -12.44 41.38 2.77
N ALA A 14 -13.74 41.13 2.97
CA ALA A 14 -14.30 39.78 2.84
C ALA A 14 -14.15 39.22 1.41
N MET A 15 -14.39 40.04 0.38
CA MET A 15 -14.21 39.63 -1.02
C MET A 15 -12.75 39.33 -1.37
N VAL A 16 -11.81 40.16 -0.90
CA VAL A 16 -10.37 39.96 -1.12
C VAL A 16 -9.87 38.68 -0.44
N ARG A 17 -10.31 38.43 0.79
CA ARG A 17 -9.99 37.19 1.51
C ARG A 17 -10.52 35.95 0.79
N LYS A 18 -11.78 35.98 0.33
CA LYS A 18 -12.40 34.88 -0.43
C LYS A 18 -11.67 34.60 -1.75
N ARG A 19 -11.19 35.64 -2.44
CA ARG A 19 -10.33 35.50 -3.64
C ARG A 19 -8.96 34.90 -3.32
N ALA A 20 -8.36 35.29 -2.19
CA ALA A 20 -7.07 34.75 -1.75
C ALA A 20 -7.17 33.27 -1.36
N GLU A 21 -8.25 32.87 -0.67
CA GLU A 21 -8.57 31.47 -0.36
C GLU A 21 -8.72 30.65 -1.65
N ARG A 22 -9.53 31.12 -2.61
CA ARG A 22 -9.70 30.46 -3.92
C ARG A 22 -8.40 30.28 -4.70
N ARG A 23 -7.51 31.29 -4.68
CA ARG A 23 -6.19 31.23 -5.32
C ARG A 23 -5.28 30.21 -4.63
N ARG A 24 -5.32 30.11 -3.30
CA ARG A 24 -4.57 29.10 -2.54
C ARG A 24 -5.07 27.70 -2.83
N GLU A 25 -6.38 27.49 -2.90
CA GLU A 25 -7.00 26.21 -3.30
C GLU A 25 -6.58 25.80 -4.71
N THR A 26 -6.68 26.70 -5.69
CA THR A 26 -6.24 26.40 -7.07
C THR A 26 -4.75 26.13 -7.14
N SER A 27 -3.91 26.90 -6.44
CA SER A 27 -2.47 26.65 -6.41
C SER A 27 -2.12 25.30 -5.76
N ARG A 28 -2.84 24.90 -4.70
CA ARG A 28 -2.66 23.58 -4.07
C ARG A 28 -3.13 22.46 -4.98
N ALA A 29 -4.26 22.63 -5.68
CA ALA A 29 -4.76 21.66 -6.65
C ALA A 29 -3.78 21.48 -7.82
N VAL A 30 -3.27 22.58 -8.39
CA VAL A 30 -2.27 22.55 -9.46
C VAL A 30 -0.96 21.90 -8.98
N LYS A 31 -0.50 22.21 -7.76
CA LYS A 31 0.68 21.57 -7.17
C LYS A 31 0.45 20.06 -6.98
N GLY A 32 -0.70 19.65 -6.49
CA GLY A 32 -1.07 18.24 -6.32
C GLY A 32 -1.16 17.49 -7.66
N VAL A 33 -1.71 18.10 -8.71
CA VAL A 33 -1.71 17.53 -10.07
C VAL A 33 -0.29 17.40 -10.61
N ARG A 34 0.57 18.41 -10.39
CA ARG A 34 1.98 18.36 -10.80
C ARG A 34 2.78 17.29 -10.05
N GLU A 35 2.53 17.11 -8.75
CA GLU A 35 3.12 16.04 -7.93
C GLU A 35 2.67 14.65 -8.40
N ARG A 36 1.39 14.49 -8.77
CA ARG A 36 0.85 13.24 -9.37
C ARG A 36 1.41 12.95 -10.76
N MET A 37 1.64 13.98 -11.58
CA MET A 37 2.27 13.82 -12.91
C MET A 37 3.76 13.49 -12.83
N ALA A 38 4.43 13.92 -11.75
CA ALA A 38 5.84 13.59 -11.52
C ALA A 38 6.03 12.15 -10.99
N SER A 39 4.99 11.54 -10.41
CA SER A 39 5.03 10.14 -9.99
C SER A 39 4.67 9.21 -11.15
N VAL A 40 5.33 8.06 -11.18
CA VAL A 40 5.16 7.05 -12.25
C VAL A 40 3.86 6.26 -12.07
N THR A 41 3.28 6.31 -10.88
CA THR A 41 2.05 5.64 -10.44
C THR A 41 0.81 6.56 -10.52
N GLY A 42 0.98 7.87 -10.76
CA GLY A 42 -0.12 8.85 -10.77
C GLY A 42 -0.57 9.32 -9.38
N THR A 43 0.14 8.90 -8.32
CA THR A 43 -0.13 9.14 -6.89
C THR A 43 0.84 10.17 -6.29
N ARG A 44 0.60 10.69 -5.08
CA ARG A 44 1.59 11.56 -4.40
C ARG A 44 2.84 10.75 -4.03
N PRO A 45 4.07 11.29 -4.14
CA PRO A 45 5.31 10.58 -3.77
C PRO A 45 5.30 9.98 -2.35
N ASP A 46 4.66 10.67 -1.40
CA ASP A 46 4.49 10.20 -0.02
C ASP A 46 3.71 8.87 0.06
N PHE A 47 2.73 8.68 -0.82
CA PHE A 47 1.94 7.46 -0.88
C PHE A 47 2.74 6.30 -1.47
N ASP A 48 3.66 6.56 -2.41
CA ASP A 48 4.49 5.50 -2.98
C ASP A 48 5.41 4.88 -1.92
N HIS A 49 6.03 5.71 -1.07
CA HIS A 49 6.84 5.21 0.05
C HIS A 49 5.98 4.44 1.07
N GLN A 50 4.81 4.99 1.46
CA GLN A 50 3.89 4.31 2.37
C GLN A 50 3.41 2.96 1.83
N MET A 51 3.14 2.86 0.52
CA MET A 51 2.76 1.60 -0.13
C MET A 51 3.89 0.58 -0.10
N LEU A 52 5.14 0.98 -0.35
CA LEU A 52 6.28 0.08 -0.22
C LEU A 52 6.51 -0.36 1.22
N THR A 53 6.35 0.53 2.18
CA THR A 53 6.43 0.20 3.61
C THR A 53 5.34 -0.78 4.01
N LEU A 54 4.10 -0.57 3.56
CA LEU A 54 2.99 -1.50 3.76
C LEU A 54 3.29 -2.86 3.11
N PHE A 55 3.78 -2.88 1.87
CA PHE A 55 4.17 -4.07 1.15
C PHE A 55 5.21 -4.89 1.93
N VAL A 56 6.32 -4.26 2.34
CA VAL A 56 7.39 -4.94 3.09
C VAL A 56 6.90 -5.43 4.45
N SER A 57 6.17 -4.58 5.18
CA SER A 57 5.67 -4.92 6.51
C SER A 57 4.73 -6.12 6.48
N ASN A 58 3.85 -6.19 5.48
CA ASN A 58 2.94 -7.31 5.29
C ASN A 58 3.68 -8.62 5.00
N HIS A 59 4.75 -8.58 4.19
CA HIS A 59 5.57 -9.76 3.90
C HIS A 59 6.41 -10.21 5.10
N LEU A 60 6.94 -9.27 5.90
CA LEU A 60 7.65 -9.59 7.13
C LEU A 60 6.72 -10.17 8.19
N ALA A 61 5.48 -9.67 8.29
CA ALA A 61 4.48 -10.23 9.20
C ALA A 61 4.05 -11.65 8.79
N ALA A 62 4.01 -11.94 7.47
CA ALA A 62 3.71 -13.26 6.93
C ALA A 62 4.92 -14.21 6.86
N SER A 63 6.05 -13.90 7.53
CA SER A 63 7.31 -14.62 7.35
C SER A 63 7.27 -16.09 7.79
N ILE A 64 6.29 -16.50 8.60
CA ILE A 64 6.11 -17.89 9.06
C ILE A 64 5.25 -18.70 8.07
N ALA A 65 4.30 -18.05 7.38
CA ALA A 65 3.36 -18.74 6.49
C ALA A 65 4.08 -19.38 5.30
N VAL A 66 5.00 -18.65 4.67
CA VAL A 66 5.70 -19.13 3.46
C VAL A 66 6.61 -20.35 3.76
N PRO A 67 7.46 -20.35 4.81
CA PRO A 67 8.23 -21.54 5.18
C PRO A 67 7.37 -22.76 5.48
N LEU A 68 6.21 -22.59 6.13
CA LEU A 68 5.31 -23.70 6.45
C LEU A 68 4.82 -24.38 5.16
N VAL A 69 4.31 -23.60 4.20
CA VAL A 69 3.88 -24.13 2.89
C VAL A 69 5.06 -24.74 2.15
N ALA A 70 6.23 -24.08 2.16
CA ALA A 70 7.43 -24.58 1.52
C ALA A 70 7.88 -25.95 2.08
N ILE A 71 7.80 -26.18 3.39
CA ILE A 71 8.14 -27.48 4.00
C ILE A 71 7.21 -28.57 3.49
N VAL A 72 5.89 -28.34 3.51
CA VAL A 72 4.91 -29.34 3.03
C VAL A 72 5.13 -29.64 1.55
N THR A 73 5.30 -28.62 0.72
CA THR A 73 5.59 -28.80 -0.71
C THR A 73 6.92 -29.51 -0.93
N ALA A 74 7.96 -29.22 -0.14
CA ALA A 74 9.27 -29.87 -0.24
C ALA A 74 9.21 -31.37 0.10
N ILE A 75 8.38 -31.76 1.08
CA ILE A 75 8.12 -33.18 1.38
C ILE A 75 7.45 -33.84 0.17
N GLY A 76 6.47 -33.19 -0.44
CA GLY A 76 5.81 -33.69 -1.65
C GLY A 76 6.78 -33.83 -2.83
N VAL A 77 7.59 -32.80 -3.09
CA VAL A 77 8.63 -32.81 -4.13
C VAL A 77 9.65 -33.91 -3.85
N GLY A 78 10.13 -34.03 -2.61
CA GLY A 78 11.10 -35.04 -2.21
C GLY A 78 10.55 -36.46 -2.27
N TYR A 79 9.26 -36.63 -1.98
CA TYR A 79 8.54 -37.87 -2.23
C TYR A 79 8.56 -38.16 -3.73
N VAL A 80 7.98 -37.30 -4.59
CA VAL A 80 7.84 -37.54 -6.04
C VAL A 80 9.19 -37.76 -6.74
N THR A 81 10.18 -36.95 -6.39
CA THR A 81 11.51 -36.96 -7.00
C THR A 81 12.48 -37.78 -6.14
N THR A 82 13.33 -37.10 -5.38
CA THR A 82 14.22 -37.68 -4.37
C THR A 82 14.32 -36.73 -3.17
N PRO A 83 14.61 -37.22 -1.95
CA PRO A 83 14.74 -36.36 -0.77
C PRO A 83 15.77 -35.24 -0.94
N THR A 84 16.87 -35.49 -1.66
CA THR A 84 17.90 -34.49 -1.93
C THR A 84 17.39 -33.33 -2.79
N VAL A 85 16.57 -33.62 -3.81
CA VAL A 85 15.92 -32.59 -4.63
C VAL A 85 14.92 -31.77 -3.81
N GLY A 86 14.10 -32.42 -2.98
CA GLY A 86 13.15 -31.73 -2.09
C GLY A 86 13.86 -30.80 -1.09
N ILE A 87 14.93 -31.28 -0.45
CA ILE A 87 15.74 -30.49 0.50
C ILE A 87 16.45 -29.34 -0.21
N GLY A 88 17.06 -29.58 -1.38
CA GLY A 88 17.72 -28.54 -2.16
C GLY A 88 16.75 -27.43 -2.59
N TRP A 89 15.55 -27.80 -3.02
CA TRP A 89 14.50 -26.85 -3.36
C TRP A 89 14.03 -26.05 -2.13
N LEU A 90 13.84 -26.70 -0.97
CA LEU A 90 13.47 -26.02 0.26
C LEU A 90 14.53 -24.98 0.66
N ILE A 91 15.81 -25.33 0.61
CA ILE A 91 16.92 -24.41 0.90
C ILE A 91 16.86 -23.20 -0.05
N ALA A 92 16.62 -23.41 -1.34
CA ALA A 92 16.51 -22.32 -2.30
C ALA A 92 15.33 -21.37 -1.98
N VAL A 93 14.15 -21.91 -1.62
CA VAL A 93 12.99 -21.10 -1.21
C VAL A 93 13.29 -20.30 0.06
N LEU A 94 13.87 -20.94 1.07
CA LEU A 94 14.22 -20.29 2.32
C LEU A 94 15.29 -19.21 2.12
N ALA A 95 16.28 -19.45 1.27
CA ALA A 95 17.30 -18.47 0.92
C ALA A 95 16.70 -17.25 0.20
N ALA A 96 15.79 -17.45 -0.75
CA ALA A 96 15.10 -16.36 -1.45
C ALA A 96 14.22 -15.54 -0.48
N ASN A 97 13.50 -16.19 0.43
CA ASN A 97 12.73 -15.53 1.49
C ASN A 97 13.61 -14.76 2.48
N ALA A 98 14.73 -15.35 2.90
CA ALA A 98 15.68 -14.71 3.80
C ALA A 98 16.29 -13.46 3.15
N LEU A 99 16.67 -13.56 1.87
CA LEU A 99 17.15 -12.41 1.09
C LEU A 99 16.10 -11.30 1.02
N PHE A 100 14.84 -11.63 0.71
CA PHE A 100 13.75 -10.65 0.73
C PHE A 100 13.61 -10.01 2.11
N ALA A 101 13.61 -10.81 3.18
CA ALA A 101 13.45 -10.30 4.54
C ALA A 101 14.61 -9.38 4.97
N LEU A 102 15.85 -9.70 4.60
CA LEU A 102 17.03 -8.87 4.88
C LEU A 102 16.95 -7.53 4.14
N VAL A 103 16.63 -7.57 2.85
CA VAL A 103 16.49 -6.37 2.02
C VAL A 103 15.29 -5.52 2.48
N GLY A 104 14.19 -6.16 2.86
CA GLY A 104 13.01 -5.51 3.41
C GLY A 104 13.28 -4.83 4.75
N LYS A 105 13.95 -5.51 5.68
CA LYS A 105 14.36 -4.89 6.96
C LYS A 105 15.27 -3.69 6.74
N ARG A 106 16.22 -3.77 5.80
CA ARG A 106 17.07 -2.64 5.41
C ARG A 106 16.27 -1.48 4.82
N PHE A 107 15.23 -1.76 4.04
CA PHE A 107 14.38 -0.71 3.51
C PHE A 107 13.63 0.05 4.62
N LEU A 108 13.15 -0.67 5.64
CA LEU A 108 12.43 -0.07 6.77
C LEU A 108 13.30 0.80 7.68
N THR A 109 14.63 0.74 7.56
CA THR A 109 15.55 1.63 8.29
C THR A 109 15.93 2.89 7.52
N LEU A 110 15.47 3.05 6.27
CA LEU A 110 15.77 4.22 5.45
C LEU A 110 14.66 5.27 5.61
N ASP A 111 15.06 6.54 5.68
CA ASP A 111 14.11 7.64 5.68
C ASP A 111 13.43 7.81 4.32
N ALA A 112 12.21 8.33 4.32
CA ALA A 112 11.41 8.51 3.11
C ALA A 112 12.08 9.41 2.06
N GLU A 113 12.88 10.39 2.50
CA GLU A 113 13.63 11.29 1.61
C GLU A 113 14.84 10.60 0.95
N GLU A 114 15.45 9.62 1.64
CA GLU A 114 16.60 8.86 1.13
C GLU A 114 16.17 7.67 0.25
N ALA A 115 14.99 7.11 0.52
CA ALA A 115 14.46 5.96 -0.18
C ALA A 115 13.77 6.37 -1.49
N ASN A 116 14.51 6.36 -2.60
CA ASN A 116 13.90 6.49 -3.93
C ASN A 116 12.91 5.34 -4.20
N SER A 117 11.60 5.64 -4.04
CA SER A 117 10.50 4.67 -4.14
C SER A 117 10.51 3.89 -5.45
N ARG A 118 10.88 4.53 -6.57
CA ARG A 118 10.90 3.87 -7.89
C ARG A 118 12.01 2.81 -7.97
N SER A 119 13.20 3.12 -7.46
CA SER A 119 14.33 2.18 -7.45
C SER A 119 14.02 0.99 -6.54
N TRP A 120 13.50 1.26 -5.34
CA TRP A 120 13.13 0.22 -4.38
C TRP A 120 11.98 -0.65 -4.88
N GLY A 121 10.95 -0.07 -5.50
CA GLY A 121 9.88 -0.84 -6.13
C GLY A 121 10.38 -1.82 -7.20
N LYS A 122 11.34 -1.40 -8.04
CA LYS A 122 11.99 -2.30 -9.02
C LYS A 122 12.79 -3.42 -8.34
N ARG A 123 13.54 -3.10 -7.28
CA ARG A 123 14.30 -4.10 -6.52
C ARG A 123 13.38 -5.14 -5.90
N PHE A 124 12.26 -4.73 -5.31
CA PHE A 124 11.27 -5.66 -4.76
C PHE A 124 10.59 -6.51 -5.84
N ALA A 125 10.25 -5.92 -6.99
CA ALA A 125 9.74 -6.68 -8.12
C ALA A 125 10.74 -7.75 -8.62
N LEU A 126 12.04 -7.42 -8.65
CA LEU A 126 13.10 -8.37 -9.01
C LEU A 126 13.24 -9.50 -7.97
N LEU A 127 13.21 -9.17 -6.67
CA LEU A 127 13.23 -10.17 -5.61
C LEU A 127 12.01 -11.10 -5.67
N HIS A 128 10.83 -10.56 -5.97
CA HIS A 128 9.62 -11.34 -6.20
C HIS A 128 9.71 -12.22 -7.46
N ALA A 129 10.31 -11.72 -8.53
CA ALA A 129 10.58 -12.52 -9.72
C ALA A 129 11.50 -13.71 -9.38
N LEU A 130 12.54 -13.48 -8.57
CA LEU A 130 13.43 -14.54 -8.07
C LEU A 130 12.66 -15.55 -7.22
N GLN A 131 11.83 -15.09 -6.26
CA GLN A 131 11.00 -15.99 -5.45
C GLN A 131 10.05 -16.81 -6.33
N GLY A 132 9.33 -16.17 -7.26
CA GLY A 132 8.45 -16.85 -8.21
C GLY A 132 9.18 -17.90 -9.05
N ALA A 133 10.38 -17.56 -9.54
CA ALA A 133 11.23 -18.48 -10.29
C ALA A 133 11.69 -19.68 -9.44
N THR A 134 12.09 -19.46 -8.18
CA THR A 134 12.47 -20.55 -7.26
C THR A 134 11.31 -21.51 -7.04
N TRP A 135 10.08 -21.02 -6.95
CA TRP A 135 8.91 -21.89 -6.86
C TRP A 135 8.65 -22.64 -8.17
N ALA A 136 8.78 -21.97 -9.31
CA ALA A 136 8.67 -22.62 -10.63
C ALA A 136 9.72 -23.73 -10.85
N LEU A 137 10.88 -23.67 -10.20
CA LEU A 137 11.89 -24.73 -10.26
C LEU A 137 11.36 -26.10 -9.81
N MET A 138 10.33 -26.16 -8.94
CA MET A 138 9.74 -27.45 -8.57
C MET A 138 9.14 -28.16 -9.79
N VAL A 139 8.51 -27.40 -10.70
CA VAL A 139 7.86 -27.93 -11.90
C VAL A 139 8.93 -28.50 -12.82
N VAL A 140 10.04 -27.77 -12.99
CA VAL A 140 11.18 -28.21 -13.79
C VAL A 140 11.84 -29.45 -13.18
N ALA A 141 12.10 -29.45 -11.87
CA ALA A 141 12.72 -30.57 -11.17
C ALA A 141 11.88 -31.86 -11.27
N ILE A 142 10.56 -31.72 -11.18
CA ILE A 142 9.63 -32.83 -11.38
C ILE A 142 9.59 -33.26 -12.85
N ALA A 143 9.52 -32.33 -13.81
CA ALA A 143 9.48 -32.67 -15.24
C ALA A 143 10.76 -33.37 -15.73
N MET A 144 11.93 -33.02 -15.17
CA MET A 144 13.20 -33.69 -15.49
C MET A 144 13.33 -35.07 -14.84
N ASN A 145 12.58 -35.32 -13.76
CA ASN A 145 12.59 -36.59 -13.07
C ASN A 145 11.48 -37.48 -13.65
N GLN A 146 11.85 -38.40 -14.54
CA GLN A 146 10.94 -39.33 -15.22
C GLN A 146 10.28 -40.38 -14.29
N ALA A 147 10.23 -40.11 -12.98
CA ALA A 147 9.51 -40.93 -12.02
C ALA A 147 8.00 -40.78 -12.25
N ASP A 148 7.42 -41.70 -13.01
CA ASP A 148 5.98 -41.75 -13.22
C ASP A 148 5.28 -42.20 -11.93
N ARG A 149 4.86 -41.22 -11.12
CA ARG A 149 4.05 -41.43 -9.92
C ARG A 149 2.58 -41.07 -10.14
N GLY A 150 2.12 -41.05 -11.39
CA GLY A 150 0.72 -40.87 -11.76
C GLY A 150 0.11 -39.55 -11.33
N ASP A 151 -1.17 -39.58 -10.95
CA ASP A 151 -2.01 -38.39 -10.74
C ASP A 151 -1.59 -37.54 -9.52
N PHE A 152 -0.93 -38.14 -8.52
CA PHE A 152 -0.51 -37.42 -7.31
C PHE A 152 0.40 -36.22 -7.63
N VAL A 153 1.30 -36.36 -8.61
CA VAL A 153 2.22 -35.31 -9.04
C VAL A 153 1.47 -34.08 -9.54
N HIS A 154 0.43 -34.31 -10.35
CA HIS A 154 -0.37 -33.26 -10.97
C HIS A 154 -1.18 -32.50 -9.93
N VAL A 155 -1.78 -33.23 -8.97
CA VAL A 155 -2.51 -32.63 -7.86
C VAL A 155 -1.58 -31.80 -6.96
N LEU A 156 -0.39 -32.30 -6.65
CA LEU A 156 0.61 -31.58 -5.85
C LEU A 156 1.03 -30.27 -6.53
N LEU A 157 1.36 -30.33 -7.82
CA LEU A 157 1.77 -29.17 -8.62
C LEU A 157 0.64 -28.15 -8.75
N PHE A 158 -0.58 -28.63 -9.04
CA PHE A 158 -1.78 -27.79 -9.15
C PHE A 158 -2.07 -27.06 -7.83
N ALA A 159 -2.15 -27.80 -6.72
CA ALA A 159 -2.43 -27.23 -5.40
C ALA A 159 -1.35 -26.22 -4.98
N SER A 160 -0.07 -26.57 -5.17
CA SER A 160 1.05 -25.68 -4.83
C SER A 160 1.06 -24.41 -5.70
N GLY A 161 0.75 -24.55 -7.00
CA GLY A 161 0.64 -23.42 -7.93
C GLY A 161 -0.46 -22.45 -7.55
N VAL A 162 -1.67 -22.95 -7.26
CA VAL A 162 -2.81 -22.11 -6.84
C VAL A 162 -2.53 -21.42 -5.50
N ILE A 163 -2.00 -22.14 -4.51
CA ILE A 163 -1.63 -21.55 -3.20
C ILE A 163 -0.59 -20.44 -3.39
N MET A 164 0.44 -20.68 -4.21
CA MET A 164 1.44 -19.66 -4.50
C MET A 164 0.83 -18.42 -5.16
N ILE A 165 0.04 -18.59 -6.22
CA ILE A 165 -0.59 -17.48 -6.94
C ILE A 165 -1.49 -16.67 -5.99
N ALA A 166 -2.29 -17.35 -5.17
CA ALA A 166 -3.16 -16.71 -4.19
C ALA A 166 -2.35 -15.91 -3.15
N MET A 167 -1.37 -16.56 -2.51
CA MET A 167 -0.54 -15.97 -1.47
C MET A 167 0.28 -14.78 -2.00
N GLY A 168 0.94 -14.95 -3.15
CA GLY A 168 1.72 -13.90 -3.80
C GLY A 168 0.87 -12.67 -4.15
N SER A 169 -0.37 -12.89 -4.61
CA SER A 169 -1.31 -11.83 -4.97
C SER A 169 -1.88 -11.08 -3.75
N MET A 170 -2.19 -11.80 -2.67
CA MET A 170 -2.70 -11.21 -1.41
C MET A 170 -1.63 -10.38 -0.70
N LEU A 171 -0.39 -10.88 -0.65
CA LEU A 171 0.69 -10.19 0.05
C LEU A 171 1.19 -8.96 -0.74
N SER A 172 1.08 -8.98 -2.06
CA SER A 172 1.65 -7.96 -2.96
C SER A 172 0.67 -6.87 -3.43
N HIS A 173 -0.52 -6.76 -2.85
CA HIS A 173 -1.54 -5.78 -3.29
C HIS A 173 -1.06 -4.32 -3.23
N ALA A 174 -0.15 -3.98 -2.32
CA ALA A 174 0.43 -2.64 -2.25
C ALA A 174 1.41 -2.32 -3.40
N LEU A 175 1.89 -3.33 -4.14
CA LEU A 175 2.76 -3.19 -5.31
C LEU A 175 2.31 -4.17 -6.42
N PRO A 176 1.31 -3.83 -7.25
CA PRO A 176 0.70 -4.76 -8.20
C PRO A 176 1.68 -5.43 -9.18
N MET A 177 2.75 -4.73 -9.58
CA MET A 177 3.81 -5.32 -10.41
C MET A 177 4.50 -6.51 -9.71
N ALA A 178 4.67 -6.45 -8.39
CA ALA A 178 5.25 -7.54 -7.61
C ALA A 178 4.34 -8.78 -7.54
N ALA A 179 3.01 -8.59 -7.60
CA ALA A 179 2.05 -9.68 -7.69
C ALA A 179 2.16 -10.44 -9.02
N VAL A 180 2.43 -9.72 -10.11
CA VAL A 180 2.68 -10.32 -11.43
C VAL A 180 4.01 -11.07 -11.43
N THR A 181 5.09 -10.44 -10.96
CA THR A 181 6.43 -11.05 -11.02
C THR A 181 6.58 -12.30 -10.15
N ILE A 182 5.87 -12.39 -9.01
CA ILE A 182 5.90 -13.61 -8.19
C ILE A 182 5.04 -14.74 -8.77
N SER A 183 3.92 -14.41 -9.40
CA SER A 183 2.95 -15.40 -9.88
C SER A 183 3.26 -15.93 -11.28
N ALA A 184 3.78 -15.07 -12.16
CA ALA A 184 3.97 -15.39 -13.57
C ALA A 184 4.92 -16.58 -13.83
N PRO A 185 6.10 -16.71 -13.17
CA PRO A 185 6.98 -17.84 -13.44
C PRO A 185 6.32 -19.18 -13.12
N MET A 186 5.60 -19.27 -11.99
CA MET A 186 4.89 -20.47 -11.58
C MET A 186 3.76 -20.80 -12.56
N ALA A 187 2.91 -19.81 -12.89
CA ALA A 187 1.80 -20.01 -13.81
C ALA A 187 2.29 -20.48 -15.19
N VAL A 188 3.32 -19.83 -15.74
CA VAL A 188 3.92 -20.20 -17.03
C VAL A 188 4.50 -21.61 -16.99
N ALA A 189 5.33 -21.93 -15.99
CA ALA A 189 5.95 -23.25 -15.89
C ALA A 189 4.90 -24.36 -15.76
N LEU A 190 3.89 -24.16 -14.91
CA LEU A 190 2.83 -25.13 -14.66
C LEU A 190 1.92 -25.31 -15.88
N SER A 191 1.52 -24.22 -16.54
CA SER A 191 0.69 -24.29 -17.74
C SER A 191 1.41 -24.98 -18.90
N ILE A 192 2.72 -24.75 -19.07
CA ILE A 192 3.52 -25.47 -20.07
C ILE A 192 3.60 -26.96 -19.72
N HIS A 193 3.93 -27.30 -18.47
CA HIS A 193 4.05 -28.69 -18.04
C HIS A 193 2.75 -29.48 -18.25
N LEU A 194 1.61 -28.92 -17.81
CA LEU A 194 0.30 -29.55 -17.96
C LEU A 194 -0.18 -29.57 -19.42
N GLY A 195 0.10 -28.52 -20.19
CA GLY A 195 -0.27 -28.43 -21.60
C GLY A 195 0.46 -29.44 -22.48
N LEU A 196 1.73 -29.72 -22.18
CA LEU A 196 2.53 -30.72 -22.91
C LEU A 196 2.05 -32.15 -22.67
N LYS A 197 1.40 -32.43 -21.53
CA LYS A 197 0.83 -33.76 -21.24
C LYS A 197 -0.42 -34.05 -22.09
N GLY A 198 -1.22 -33.03 -22.39
CA GLY A 198 -2.30 -33.08 -23.37
C GLY A 198 -3.57 -33.85 -22.97
N ASP A 199 -3.62 -34.45 -21.76
CA ASP A 199 -4.84 -35.09 -21.27
C ASP A 199 -5.90 -34.07 -20.80
N VAL A 200 -7.18 -34.46 -20.85
CA VAL A 200 -8.31 -33.56 -20.57
C VAL A 200 -8.26 -32.99 -19.14
N LEU A 201 -7.83 -33.78 -18.16
CA LEU A 201 -7.73 -33.34 -16.77
C LEU A 201 -6.63 -32.28 -16.61
N SER A 202 -5.45 -32.53 -17.20
CA SER A 202 -4.31 -31.60 -17.17
C SER A 202 -4.61 -30.28 -17.87
N LEU A 203 -5.31 -30.32 -19.02
CA LEU A 203 -5.77 -29.12 -19.71
C LEU A 203 -6.78 -28.33 -18.87
N GLY A 204 -7.71 -29.02 -18.20
CA GLY A 204 -8.63 -28.40 -17.25
C GLY A 204 -7.91 -27.72 -16.08
N MET A 205 -6.92 -28.37 -15.48
CA MET A 205 -6.09 -27.79 -14.42
C MET A 205 -5.31 -26.57 -14.91
N ALA A 206 -4.71 -26.63 -16.11
CA ALA A 206 -3.98 -25.51 -16.70
C ALA A 206 -4.89 -24.30 -16.93
N ALA A 207 -6.11 -24.52 -17.44
CA ALA A 207 -7.12 -23.47 -17.61
C ALA A 207 -7.51 -22.83 -16.27
N ILE A 208 -7.68 -23.63 -15.21
CA ILE A 208 -7.98 -23.13 -13.86
C ILE A 208 -6.79 -22.34 -13.30
N VAL A 209 -5.54 -22.75 -13.51
CA VAL A 209 -4.35 -22.00 -13.07
C VAL A 209 -4.29 -20.62 -13.72
N ILE A 210 -4.51 -20.54 -15.04
CA ILE A 210 -4.55 -19.27 -15.77
C ILE A 210 -5.73 -18.42 -15.29
N GLY A 211 -6.91 -19.02 -15.15
CA GLY A 211 -8.10 -18.35 -14.64
C GLY A 211 -7.90 -17.81 -13.22
N ALA A 212 -7.29 -18.60 -12.33
CA ALA A 212 -6.93 -18.20 -10.98
C ALA A 212 -5.93 -17.04 -10.98
N MET A 213 -4.90 -17.09 -11.83
CA MET A 213 -3.95 -15.97 -11.98
C MET A 213 -4.66 -14.69 -12.39
N ILE A 214 -5.51 -14.73 -13.43
CA ILE A 214 -6.28 -13.56 -13.89
C ILE A 214 -7.18 -13.03 -12.76
N PHE A 215 -7.93 -13.93 -12.11
CA PHE A 215 -8.83 -13.59 -11.01
C PHE A 215 -8.09 -12.93 -9.84
N PHE A 216 -6.96 -13.50 -9.41
CA PHE A 216 -6.18 -12.95 -8.31
C PHE A 216 -5.52 -11.62 -8.70
N LEU A 217 -5.10 -11.43 -9.94
CA LEU A 217 -4.61 -10.12 -10.41
C LEU A 217 -5.71 -9.04 -10.39
N ILE A 218 -6.95 -9.39 -10.75
CA ILE A 218 -8.10 -8.48 -10.61
C ILE A 218 -8.32 -8.12 -9.13
N ILE A 219 -8.25 -9.11 -8.23
CA ILE A 219 -8.34 -8.87 -6.78
C ILE A 219 -7.22 -7.95 -6.29
N THR A 220 -5.96 -8.22 -6.67
CA THR A 220 -4.81 -7.39 -6.33
C THR A 220 -5.02 -5.94 -6.78
N GLN A 221 -5.49 -5.72 -8.01
CA GLN A 221 -5.78 -4.37 -8.50
C GLN A 221 -6.91 -3.69 -7.72
N ARG A 222 -7.97 -4.44 -7.38
CA ARG A 222 -9.07 -3.92 -6.56
C ARG A 222 -8.59 -3.53 -5.17
N MET A 223 -7.82 -4.40 -4.50
CA MET A 223 -7.24 -4.12 -3.19
C MET A 223 -6.29 -2.92 -3.24
N HIS A 224 -5.44 -2.83 -4.25
CA HIS A 224 -4.54 -1.69 -4.46
C HIS A 224 -5.29 -0.36 -4.52
N ARG A 225 -6.36 -0.30 -5.33
CA ARG A 225 -7.22 0.89 -5.45
C ARG A 225 -7.90 1.22 -4.12
N THR A 226 -8.46 0.24 -3.44
CA THR A 226 -9.08 0.45 -2.12
C THR A 226 -8.08 1.02 -1.11
N THR A 227 -6.86 0.48 -1.05
CA THR A 227 -5.81 0.98 -0.16
C THR A 227 -5.42 2.42 -0.50
N LEU A 228 -5.28 2.77 -1.78
CA LEU A 228 -5.03 4.16 -2.20
C LEU A 228 -6.16 5.10 -1.78
N THR A 229 -7.41 4.73 -2.03
CA THR A 229 -8.57 5.56 -1.64
C THR A 229 -8.64 5.76 -0.13
N MET A 230 -8.31 4.73 0.66
CA MET A 230 -8.23 4.86 2.12
C MET A 230 -7.11 5.81 2.56
N MET A 231 -5.95 5.79 1.90
CA MET A 231 -4.85 6.72 2.17
C MET A 231 -5.24 8.16 1.80
N GLU A 232 -5.89 8.37 0.65
CA GLU A 232 -6.40 9.68 0.24
C GLU A 232 -7.44 10.22 1.22
N ALA A 233 -8.45 9.42 1.58
CA ALA A 233 -9.46 9.80 2.54
C ALA A 233 -8.88 10.13 3.92
N ARG A 234 -7.83 9.40 4.34
CA ARG A 234 -7.11 9.69 5.59
C ARG A 234 -6.38 11.03 5.51
N ALA A 235 -5.69 11.31 4.42
CA ALA A 235 -4.99 12.58 4.22
C ALA A 235 -5.96 13.77 4.19
N ASP A 236 -7.11 13.63 3.52
CA ASP A 236 -8.13 14.68 3.48
C ASP A 236 -8.74 14.93 4.87
N LYS A 237 -9.01 13.86 5.63
CA LYS A 237 -9.47 13.96 7.01
C LYS A 237 -8.48 14.72 7.90
N ASP A 238 -7.19 14.44 7.78
CA ASP A 238 -6.17 15.08 8.60
C ASP A 238 -6.05 16.60 8.31
N VAL A 239 -6.24 17.00 7.05
CA VAL A 239 -6.34 18.43 6.67
C VAL A 239 -7.56 19.10 7.28
N LEU A 240 -8.72 18.45 7.23
CA LEU A 240 -9.96 18.98 7.79
C LEU A 240 -9.89 19.13 9.32
N ILE A 241 -9.23 18.19 10.01
CA ILE A 241 -9.00 18.27 11.45
C ILE A 241 -8.14 19.50 11.77
N ALA A 242 -7.04 19.70 11.05
CA ALA A 242 -6.17 20.84 11.26
C ALA A 242 -6.88 22.19 11.03
N GLU A 243 -7.74 22.27 10.01
CA GLU A 243 -8.55 23.47 9.78
C GLU A 243 -9.57 23.70 10.90
N LEU A 244 -10.22 22.64 11.38
CA LEU A 244 -11.16 22.73 12.50
C LEU A 244 -10.48 23.20 13.79
N GLU A 245 -9.30 22.67 14.10
CA GLU A 245 -8.48 23.12 15.24
C GLU A 245 -8.08 24.59 15.11
N GLN A 246 -7.70 25.03 13.90
CA GLN A 246 -7.38 26.43 13.64
C GLN A 246 -8.60 27.34 13.85
N GLN A 247 -9.76 26.99 13.32
CA GLN A 247 -10.98 27.78 13.51
C GLN A 247 -11.39 27.84 14.98
N ARG A 248 -11.26 26.72 15.69
CA ARG A 248 -11.51 26.66 17.12
C ARG A 248 -10.59 27.59 17.91
N ALA A 249 -9.29 27.59 17.62
CA ALA A 249 -8.34 28.49 18.27
C ALA A 249 -8.66 29.97 18.01
N ILE A 250 -9.09 30.31 16.78
CA ILE A 250 -9.53 31.68 16.44
C ILE A 250 -10.79 32.06 17.24
N ALA A 251 -11.77 31.16 17.31
CA ALA A 251 -13.02 31.39 18.03
C ALA A 251 -12.78 31.54 19.55
N GLU A 252 -11.94 30.69 20.14
CA GLU A 252 -11.56 30.77 21.54
C GLU A 252 -10.80 32.09 21.83
N GLY A 253 -9.87 32.50 20.96
CA GLY A 253 -9.19 33.78 21.09
C GLY A 253 -10.10 35.00 20.91
N ALA A 254 -11.13 34.92 20.06
CA ALA A 254 -12.15 35.97 19.94
C ALA A 254 -13.03 36.04 21.19
N ARG A 255 -13.42 34.89 21.73
CA ARG A 255 -14.20 34.80 22.97
C ARG A 255 -13.44 35.37 24.16
N ALA A 256 -12.17 34.99 24.33
CA ALA A 256 -11.32 35.51 25.41
C ALA A 256 -11.21 37.05 25.36
N ARG A 257 -11.01 37.64 24.17
CA ARG A 257 -10.98 39.10 24.00
C ARG A 257 -12.32 39.77 24.32
N ALA A 258 -13.44 39.14 23.99
CA ALA A 258 -14.77 39.65 24.33
C ALA A 258 -15.03 39.62 25.84
N GLU A 259 -14.62 38.53 26.51
CA GLU A 259 -14.71 38.39 27.97
C GLU A 259 -13.82 39.42 28.69
N GLU A 260 -12.58 39.64 28.22
CA GLU A 260 -11.67 40.67 28.74
C GLU A 260 -12.25 42.08 28.59
N ALA A 261 -12.80 42.42 27.41
CA ALA A 261 -13.45 43.71 27.19
C ALA A 261 -14.69 43.91 28.09
N ASN A 262 -15.46 42.85 28.32
CA ASN A 262 -16.64 42.91 29.19
C ASN A 262 -16.26 43.07 30.68
N LEU A 263 -15.19 42.40 31.12
CA LEU A 263 -14.62 42.57 32.46
C LEU A 263 -14.07 43.99 32.66
N ALA A 264 -13.34 44.52 31.67
CA ALA A 264 -12.83 45.90 31.71
C ALA A 264 -13.98 46.92 31.80
N LYS A 265 -15.05 46.73 31.01
CA LYS A 265 -16.26 47.58 31.08
C LYS A 265 -16.93 47.51 32.44
N SER A 266 -17.10 46.31 33.00
CA SER A 266 -17.69 46.13 34.33
C SER A 266 -16.85 46.80 35.43
N ARG A 267 -15.52 46.66 35.38
CA ARG A 267 -14.60 47.35 36.31
C ARG A 267 -14.71 48.86 36.19
N PHE A 268 -14.72 49.41 34.98
CA PHE A 268 -14.87 50.84 34.74
C PHE A 268 -16.19 51.38 35.33
N LEU A 269 -17.31 50.70 35.08
CA LEU A 269 -18.61 51.10 35.63
C LEU A 269 -18.63 51.05 37.17
N ALA A 270 -18.01 50.03 37.78
CA ALA A 270 -17.90 49.92 39.23
C ALA A 270 -17.07 51.08 39.83
N THR A 271 -15.91 51.39 39.24
CA THR A 271 -15.06 52.52 39.69
C THR A 271 -15.76 53.86 39.51
N MET A 272 -16.35 54.12 38.34
CA MET A 272 -17.11 55.36 38.10
C MET A 272 -18.30 55.51 39.04
N SER A 273 -19.02 54.42 39.34
CA SER A 273 -20.11 54.44 40.30
C SER A 273 -19.64 54.74 41.73
N HIS A 274 -18.41 54.36 42.07
CA HIS A 274 -17.82 54.66 43.38
C HIS A 274 -17.46 56.15 43.48
N GLU A 275 -16.76 56.69 42.48
CA GLU A 275 -16.41 58.12 42.37
C GLU A 275 -17.63 59.03 42.43
N LEU A 276 -18.73 58.66 41.76
CA LEU A 276 -19.99 59.43 41.76
C LEU A 276 -20.76 59.37 43.10
N ARG A 277 -20.43 58.44 44.00
CA ARG A 277 -21.13 58.22 45.29
C ARG A 277 -20.36 58.76 46.49
N THR A 278 -19.08 59.07 46.34
CA THR A 278 -18.29 59.80 47.33
C THR A 278 -18.47 61.31 47.11
N PRO A 279 -19.06 62.05 48.06
CA PRO A 279 -19.27 63.51 47.94
C PRO A 279 -17.98 64.32 48.05
#